data_AF-R0CRV5-F1
#
_entry.id   AF-R0CRV5-F1
#
_cell.length_a   1.000
_cell.length_b   1.000
_cell.length_c   1.000
_cell.angle_alpha   90.00
_cell.angle_beta   90.00
_cell.angle_gamma   90.00
#
_symmetry.space_group_name_H-M   'P 1'
#
loop_
_entity.id
_entity.type
_entity.pdbx_description
1 polymer ?
#
loop_
_entity_poly.entity_id
_entity_poly.type
_entity_poly.pdbx_seq_one_letter_code
_entity_poly.pdbx_strand_id
1 'polypeptide(L)' 'MTTAQEIITILVVVLGTMLTRFLPFLIFPEGKTPPLYVTYLGTVLPYAVIGLLVVYCLKDAIYSPLGCL' A
#
# COMPACT_ATOMS: atom_id res chain seq x y z
N MET A 1 -2.41 -5.41 29.46
CA MET A 1 -2.82 -6.14 28.24
C MET A 1 -2.65 -7.62 28.52
N THR A 2 -3.66 -8.45 28.28
CA THR A 2 -3.52 -9.89 28.54
C THR A 2 -2.63 -10.50 27.46
N THR A 3 -1.61 -11.27 27.86
CA THR A 3 -0.63 -11.88 26.94
C THR A 3 -1.30 -12.79 25.90
N ALA A 4 -2.42 -13.42 26.25
CA ALA A 4 -3.23 -14.21 25.33
C ALA A 4 -3.81 -13.37 24.17
N GLN A 5 -4.23 -12.12 24.41
CA GLN A 5 -4.75 -11.23 23.37
C GLN A 5 -3.65 -10.83 22.38
N GLU A 6 -2.45 -10.53 22.87
CA GLU A 6 -1.30 -10.18 22.02
C GLU A 6 -0.91 -11.34 21.09
N ILE A 7 -0.92 -12.57 21.58
CA ILE A 7 -0.59 -13.75 20.75
C ILE A 7 -1.65 -13.96 19.65
N ILE A 8 -2.93 -13.80 19.98
CA ILE A 8 -4.03 -13.96 19.01
C ILE A 8 -3.96 -12.86 17.94
N THR A 9 -3.71 -11.60 18.32
CA THR A 9 -3.60 -10.52 17.34
C THR A 9 -2.39 -10.71 16.42
N ILE A 10 -1.24 -11.15 16.95
CA ILE A 10 -0.06 -11.49 16.13
C ILE A 10 -0.41 -12.60 15.13
N LEU A 11 -1.08 -13.67 15.56
CA LEU A 11 -1.48 -14.76 14.66
C LEU A 11 -2.44 -14.28 13.56
N VAL A 12 -3.44 -13.46 13.89
CA VAL A 12 -4.38 -12.90 12.91
C VAL A 12 -3.66 -12.02 11.90
N VAL A 13 -2.74 -11.16 12.35
CA VAL A 13 -1.95 -10.30 11.46
C VAL A 13 -1.03 -11.13 10.57
N VAL A 14 -0.35 -12.14 11.11
CA VAL A 14 0.53 -13.03 10.33
C VAL A 14 -0.27 -13.82 9.30
N LEU A 15 -1.41 -14.39 9.66
CA LEU A 15 -2.29 -15.09 8.72
C LEU A 15 -2.82 -14.15 7.65
N GLY A 16 -3.23 -12.94 8.02
CA GLY A 16 -3.65 -11.91 7.07
C GLY A 16 -2.52 -11.48 6.12
N THR A 17 -1.29 -11.37 6.62
CA THR A 17 -0.11 -10.98 5.82
C THR A 17 0.32 -12.10 4.87
N MET A 18 0.32 -13.35 5.36
CA MET A 18 0.52 -14.53 4.52
C MET A 18 -0.56 -14.57 3.45
N LEU A 19 -1.84 -14.43 3.83
CA LEU A 19 -2.95 -14.46 2.90
C LEU A 19 -2.82 -13.34 1.85
N THR A 20 -2.59 -12.08 2.21
CA THR A 20 -2.42 -10.99 1.24
C THR A 20 -1.18 -11.14 0.35
N ARG A 21 -0.17 -11.91 0.78
CA ARG A 21 1.00 -12.27 -0.02
C ARG A 21 0.75 -13.48 -0.93
N PHE A 22 -0.06 -14.44 -0.50
CA PHE A 22 -0.47 -15.61 -1.30
C PHE A 22 -1.65 -15.31 -2.23
N LEU A 23 -2.47 -14.31 -1.92
CA LEU A 23 -3.61 -13.86 -2.72
C LEU A 23 -3.20 -13.41 -4.13
N PRO A 24 -2.15 -12.60 -4.34
CA PRO A 24 -1.67 -12.29 -5.68
C PRO A 24 -1.15 -13.54 -6.38
N PHE A 25 -0.53 -14.50 -5.67
CA PHE A 25 -0.06 -15.75 -6.29
C PHE A 25 -1.21 -16.69 -6.70
N LEU A 26 -2.30 -16.76 -5.92
CA LEU A 26 -3.48 -17.57 -6.25
C LEU A 26 -4.34 -16.92 -7.35
N ILE A 27 -4.41 -15.59 -7.37
CA ILE A 27 -5.14 -14.81 -8.39
C ILE A 27 -4.32 -14.67 -9.69
N PHE A 28 -2.98 -14.69 -9.62
CA PHE A 28 -2.06 -14.60 -10.76
C PHE A 28 -1.27 -15.91 -10.96
N PRO A 29 -1.87 -16.95 -11.57
CA PRO A 29 -1.16 -18.19 -11.90
C PRO A 29 -0.04 -17.92 -12.95
N GLU A 30 1.15 -18.46 -12.69
CA GLU A 30 2.44 -18.19 -13.35
C GLU A 30 2.56 -18.59 -14.84
N GLY A 31 1.46 -18.92 -15.52
CA GLY A 31 1.48 -19.59 -16.84
C GLY A 31 1.16 -18.75 -18.07
N LYS A 32 0.66 -17.52 -17.94
CA LYS A 32 0.33 -16.65 -19.09
C LYS A 32 0.69 -15.19 -18.77
N THR A 33 1.18 -14.50 -19.80
CA THR A 33 1.57 -13.07 -19.85
C THR A 33 0.98 -12.24 -18.71
N PRO A 34 1.80 -11.50 -17.92
CA PRO A 34 1.33 -10.73 -16.78
C PRO A 34 0.09 -9.91 -17.18
N PRO A 35 -1.07 -10.15 -16.54
CA PRO A 35 -2.34 -9.65 -17.04
C PRO A 35 -2.35 -8.13 -17.02
N LEU A 36 -2.98 -7.56 -18.06
CA LEU A 36 -3.04 -6.12 -18.33
C LEU A 36 -3.38 -5.30 -17.08
N TYR A 37 -4.17 -5.82 -16.15
CA TYR A 37 -4.54 -5.12 -14.92
C TYR A 37 -3.34 -4.83 -13.98
N VAL A 38 -2.39 -5.76 -13.83
CA VAL A 38 -1.20 -5.54 -12.98
C VAL A 38 -0.25 -4.57 -13.65
N THR A 39 -0.03 -4.71 -14.95
CA THR A 39 0.79 -3.77 -15.73
C THR A 39 0.15 -2.38 -15.75
N TYR A 40 -1.18 -2.31 -15.88
CA TYR A 40 -1.95 -1.07 -15.89
C TYR A 40 -1.89 -0.39 -14.52
N LEU A 41 -2.19 -1.12 -13.44
CA LEU A 41 -2.01 -0.61 -12.07
C LEU A 41 -0.57 -0.15 -11.84
N GLY A 42 0.42 -0.95 -12.25
CA GLY A 42 1.83 -0.61 -12.14
C GLY A 42 2.26 0.61 -12.96
N THR A 43 1.57 0.95 -14.05
CA THR A 43 1.88 2.16 -14.86
C THR A 43 1.12 3.39 -14.37
N VAL A 44 -0.13 3.24 -13.91
CA VAL A 44 -0.94 4.38 -13.45
C VAL A 44 -0.66 4.78 -12.00
N LEU A 45 -0.27 3.82 -11.15
CA LEU A 45 -0.03 4.06 -9.73
C LEU A 45 1.18 4.97 -9.47
N PRO A 46 2.34 4.81 -10.14
CA PRO A 46 3.46 5.75 -10.00
C PRO A 46 3.09 7.17 -10.40
N TYR A 47 2.34 7.32 -11.50
CA TYR A 47 1.89 8.62 -11.98
C TYR A 47 0.93 9.29 -10.97
N ALA A 48 -0.01 8.52 -10.41
CA ALA A 48 -0.91 9.00 -9.37
C ALA A 48 -0.17 9.40 -8.09
N VAL A 49 0.85 8.63 -7.67
CA VAL A 49 1.67 8.95 -6.50
C VAL A 49 2.47 10.23 -6.70
N ILE A 50 3.05 10.45 -7.88
CA ILE A 50 3.75 11.71 -8.18
C ILE A 50 2.78 12.90 -8.08
N GLY A 51 1.57 12.78 -8.63
CA GLY A 51 0.54 13.81 -8.49
C GLY A 51 0.12 14.05 -7.03
N LEU A 52 -0.07 12.97 -6.26
CA LEU A 52 -0.38 13.03 -4.84
C LEU A 52 0.74 13.72 -4.06
N LEU A 53 2.01 13.40 -4.34
CA LEU A 53 3.17 14.01 -3.69
C LEU A 53 3.24 15.51 -3.96
N VAL A 54 3.00 15.95 -5.20
CA VAL A 54 2.95 17.39 -5.53
C VAL A 54 1.84 18.10 -4.75
N VAL A 55 0.64 17.53 -4.72
CA VAL A 55 -0.50 18.09 -3.96
C VAL A 55 -0.21 18.08 -2.46
N TYR A 56 0.45 17.05 -1.94
CA TYR A 56 0.79 16.92 -0.53
C TYR A 56 1.86 17.94 -0.12
N CYS A 57 2.93 18.09 -0.91
CA CYS A 57 3.94 19.14 -0.71
C CYS A 57 3.32 20.53 -0.77
N LEU A 58 2.37 20.76 -1.67
CA LEU A 58 1.68 22.04 -1.79
C LEU A 58 0.73 22.27 -0.61
N LYS A 59 0.00 21.24 -0.17
CA LYS A 59 -0.80 21.26 1.05
C LYS A 59 0.06 21.60 2.25
N ASP A 60 1.21 20.96 2.44
CA ASP A 60 2.09 21.26 3.56
C ASP A 60 2.73 22.64 3.44
N ALA A 61 3.03 23.13 2.23
CA ALA A 61 3.55 24.48 2.03
C ALA A 61 2.51 25.59 2.30
N ILE A 62 1.23 25.36 1.94
CA ILE A 62 0.15 26.35 2.12
C ILE A 62 -0.44 26.29 3.54
N TYR A 63 -0.54 25.09 4.12
CA TYR A 63 -1.13 24.87 5.44
C TYR A 63 -0.11 24.84 6.58
N SER A 64 1.19 24.84 6.27
CA SER A 64 2.21 25.28 7.23
C SER A 64 2.03 26.79 7.43
N PRO A 65 1.63 27.24 8.62
CA PRO A 65 1.46 28.66 8.87
C PRO A 65 2.85 29.29 8.92
N LEU A 66 3.20 30.12 7.92
CA LEU A 66 4.36 31.04 7.96
C LEU A 66 5.74 30.34 7.95
N GLY A 67 6.73 30.82 7.19
CA GLY A 67 7.47 31.99 7.64
C GLY A 67 8.09 31.81 9.04
N CYS A 68 8.86 30.74 9.23
CA CYS A 68 9.92 30.70 10.26
C CYS A 68 11.28 30.99 9.60
N LEU A 69 11.30 32.05 8.79
CA LEU A 69 12.47 32.86 8.44
C LEU A 69 12.00 34.32 8.42
#